data_AF-A0A2U1S0Q5-F1
#
_entry.id   AF-A0A2U1S0Q5-F1
#
_cell.length_a   1.000
_cell.length_b   1.000
_cell.length_c   1.000
_cell.angle_alpha   90.00
_cell.angle_beta   90.00
_cell.angle_gamma   90.00
#
_symmetry.space_group_name_H-M   'P 1'
#
loop_
_entity.id
_entity.type
_entity.pdbx_description
1 polymer ?
#
loop_
_entity_poly.entity_id
_entity_poly.type
_entity_poly.pdbx_seq_one_letter_code
_entity_poly.pdbx_strand_id
1 'polypeptide(L)'
;MSGGTVLTVTRESARDNFFGSHYGLTQREAEVLTWVSDGKTNAEIGMVLGTSPRTVQKHLEHIFVKLRVETRTAAAVRLLSLTSFPER
;
A
#
# COMPACT_ATOMS: atom_id res chain seq x y z
N MET A 1 -6.48 -29.79 -22.49
CA MET A 1 -7.41 -29.92 -21.35
C MET A 1 -6.85 -29.10 -20.22
N SER A 2 -7.55 -28.03 -19.89
CA SER A 2 -7.07 -26.89 -19.09
C SER A 2 -6.71 -27.27 -17.66
N GLY A 3 -5.41 -27.24 -17.36
CA GLY A 3 -4.94 -27.05 -15.99
C GLY A 3 -5.08 -25.57 -15.65
N GLY A 4 -6.24 -25.18 -15.13
CA GLY A 4 -6.48 -23.83 -14.65
C GLY A 4 -5.48 -23.49 -13.55
N THR A 5 -4.54 -22.59 -13.86
CA THR A 5 -3.63 -21.97 -12.90
C THR A 5 -4.45 -21.41 -11.75
N VAL A 6 -4.32 -22.01 -10.58
CA VAL A 6 -4.74 -21.39 -9.32
C VAL A 6 -3.88 -20.14 -9.17
N LEU A 7 -4.42 -18.99 -9.55
CA LEU A 7 -3.86 -17.70 -9.16
C LEU A 7 -4.08 -17.61 -7.66
N THR A 8 -3.10 -18.07 -6.89
CA THR A 8 -3.00 -17.80 -5.47
C THR A 8 -2.86 -16.29 -5.35
N VAL A 9 -3.99 -15.58 -5.24
CA VAL A 9 -3.98 -14.16 -4.92
C VAL A 9 -3.37 -14.08 -3.54
N THR A 10 -2.09 -13.70 -3.45
CA THR A 10 -1.43 -13.53 -2.17
C THR A 10 -2.19 -12.46 -1.39
N ARG A 11 -2.25 -12.63 -0.07
CA ARG A 11 -2.96 -11.70 0.82
C ARG A 11 -2.48 -10.25 0.65
N GLU A 12 -1.25 -10.06 0.20
CA GLU A 12 -0.63 -8.78 -0.13
C GLU A 12 -1.27 -8.16 -1.39
N SER A 13 -1.36 -8.90 -2.50
CA SER A 13 -2.00 -8.40 -3.73
C SER A 13 -3.48 -8.09 -3.56
N ALA A 14 -4.19 -8.85 -2.72
CA ALA A 14 -5.59 -8.58 -2.39
C ALA A 14 -5.75 -7.25 -1.63
N ARG A 15 -4.83 -6.95 -0.71
CA ARG A 15 -4.80 -5.68 0.03
C ARG A 15 -4.56 -4.52 -0.91
N ASP A 16 -3.56 -4.61 -1.79
CA ASP A 16 -3.23 -3.53 -2.72
C ASP A 16 -4.39 -3.19 -3.66
N ASN A 17 -5.09 -4.21 -4.15
CA ASN A 17 -6.28 -4.03 -4.99
C ASN A 17 -7.47 -3.42 -4.22
N PHE A 18 -7.63 -3.76 -2.93
CA PHE A 18 -8.64 -3.15 -2.07
C PHE A 18 -8.40 -1.64 -1.92
N PHE A 19 -7.15 -1.19 -1.75
CA PHE A 19 -6.87 0.25 -1.67
C PHE A 19 -7.13 1.00 -2.97
N GLY A 20 -6.88 0.35 -4.12
CA GLY A 20 -7.27 0.94 -5.40
C GLY A 20 -8.77 1.11 -5.56
N SER A 21 -9.54 0.11 -5.15
CA SER A 21 -10.99 0.11 -5.30
C SER A 21 -11.70 1.04 -4.30
N HIS A 22 -11.22 1.14 -3.06
CA HIS A 22 -11.87 1.90 -2.00
C HIS A 22 -11.35 3.34 -1.81
N TYR A 23 -10.08 3.59 -2.14
CA TYR A 23 -9.43 4.89 -1.91
C TYR A 23 -8.85 5.50 -3.20
N GLY A 24 -9.01 4.84 -4.35
CA GLY A 24 -8.45 5.31 -5.61
C GLY A 24 -6.93 5.32 -5.63
N LEU A 25 -6.28 4.50 -4.78
CA LEU A 25 -4.82 4.35 -4.83
C LEU A 25 -4.41 3.60 -6.12
N THR A 26 -3.34 4.04 -6.74
CA THR A 26 -2.67 3.23 -7.77
C THR A 26 -1.98 2.03 -7.10
N GLN A 27 -1.67 1.00 -7.88
CA GLN A 27 -0.93 -0.16 -7.37
C GLN A 27 0.38 0.24 -6.67
N ARG A 28 1.13 1.17 -7.27
CA ARG A 28 2.38 1.69 -6.68
C ARG A 28 2.16 2.46 -5.39
N GLU A 29 1.07 3.20 -5.28
CA GLU A 29 0.73 3.91 -4.04
C GLU A 29 0.34 2.93 -2.92
N ALA A 30 -0.36 1.84 -3.24
CA ALA A 30 -0.68 0.80 -2.28
C ALA A 30 0.59 0.04 -1.79
N GLU A 31 1.49 -0.33 -2.71
CA GLU A 31 2.78 -0.93 -2.37
C GLU A 31 3.59 -0.03 -1.43
N VAL A 32 3.70 1.27 -1.75
CA VAL A 32 4.39 2.24 -0.89
C VAL A 32 3.75 2.31 0.50
N LEU A 33 2.41 2.36 0.57
CA LEU A 33 1.69 2.42 1.84
C LEU A 33 1.91 1.17 2.70
N THR A 34 1.97 -0.01 2.08
CA THR A 34 2.28 -1.28 2.75
C THR A 34 3.65 -1.22 3.42
N TRP A 35 4.70 -0.83 2.71
CA TRP A 35 6.04 -0.68 3.31
C TRP A 35 6.11 0.42 4.37
N VAL A 36 5.33 1.48 4.21
CA VAL A 36 5.22 2.53 5.23
C VAL A 36 4.64 1.99 6.54
N SER A 37 3.65 1.10 6.47
CA SER A 37 3.07 0.44 7.65
C SER A 37 4.05 -0.51 8.34
N ASP A 38 4.97 -1.10 7.59
CA ASP A 38 6.07 -1.92 8.10
C ASP A 38 7.23 -1.08 8.68
N GLY A 39 7.09 0.26 8.69
CA GLY A 39 8.07 1.17 9.27
C GLY A 39 9.27 1.49 8.38
N LYS A 40 9.25 1.11 7.08
CA LYS A 40 10.38 1.31 6.16
C LYS A 40 10.57 2.76 5.74
N THR A 41 11.78 3.30 5.87
CA THR A 41 12.10 4.65 5.41
C THR A 41 11.92 4.84 3.90
N ASN A 42 11.75 6.07 3.41
CA ASN A 42 11.61 6.33 1.97
C ASN A 42 12.82 5.81 1.17
N ALA A 43 14.01 5.78 1.78
CA ALA A 43 15.21 5.23 1.17
C ALA A 43 15.11 3.70 1.01
N GLU A 44 14.70 2.99 2.06
CA GLU A 44 14.48 1.54 1.99
C GLU A 44 13.38 1.18 0.99
N ILE A 45 12.26 1.91 1.01
CA ILE A 45 11.17 1.70 0.05
C ILE A 45 11.65 1.94 -1.38
N GLY A 46 12.45 2.99 -1.59
CA GLY A 46 13.07 3.26 -2.88
C GLY A 46 13.93 2.10 -3.36
N MET A 47 14.76 1.53 -2.49
CA MET A 47 15.57 0.35 -2.81
C MET A 47 14.71 -0.87 -3.14
N VAL A 48 13.65 -1.14 -2.37
CA VAL A 48 12.77 -2.30 -2.56
C VAL A 48 11.96 -2.19 -3.86
N LEU A 49 11.44 -1.00 -4.16
CA LEU A 49 10.59 -0.77 -5.34
C LEU A 49 11.38 -0.37 -6.59
N GLY A 50 12.70 -0.28 -6.51
CA GLY A 50 13.55 0.16 -7.62
C GLY A 50 13.32 1.61 -8.04
N THR A 51 13.01 2.49 -7.09
CA THR A 51 12.69 3.90 -7.33
C THR A 51 13.49 4.85 -6.43
N SER A 52 13.51 6.13 -6.77
CA SER A 52 14.22 7.10 -5.93
C SER A 52 13.45 7.41 -4.64
N PRO A 53 14.12 7.74 -3.53
CA PRO A 53 13.44 8.15 -2.29
C PRO A 53 12.53 9.38 -2.49
N ARG A 54 12.89 10.25 -3.45
CA ARG A 54 12.09 11.41 -3.87
C ARG A 54 10.79 10.99 -4.58
N THR A 55 10.85 9.92 -5.38
CA THR A 55 9.67 9.35 -6.02
C THR A 55 8.73 8.75 -4.98
N VAL A 56 9.27 8.05 -3.98
CA VAL A 56 8.47 7.53 -2.84
C VAL A 56 7.80 8.67 -2.09
N GLN A 57 8.50 9.77 -1.83
CA GLN A 57 7.91 10.96 -1.20
C GLN A 57 6.73 11.52 -2.02
N LYS A 58 6.87 11.60 -3.34
CA LYS A 58 5.79 12.05 -4.22
C LYS A 58 4.58 11.11 -4.18
N HIS A 59 4.80 9.78 -4.15
CA HIS A 59 3.72 8.82 -3.94
C HIS A 59 3.03 9.04 -2.59
N LEU A 60 3.79 9.30 -1.52
CA LEU A 60 3.24 9.59 -0.19
C LEU A 60 2.36 10.85 -0.17
N GLU A 61 2.79 11.93 -0.83
CA GLU A 61 1.98 13.15 -0.95
C GLU A 61 0.62 12.86 -1.59
N HIS A 62 0.58 12.07 -2.67
CA HIS A 62 -0.67 11.67 -3.30
C HIS A 62 -1.52 10.76 -2.41
N ILE A 63 -0.88 9.80 -1.72
CA ILE A 63 -1.56 8.91 -0.76
C ILE A 63 -2.21 9.73 0.36
N PHE A 64 -1.50 10.71 0.91
CA PHE A 64 -2.01 11.56 1.98
C PHE A 64 -3.27 12.32 1.57
N VAL A 65 -3.28 12.88 0.35
CA VAL A 65 -4.46 13.53 -0.23
C VAL A 65 -5.61 12.53 -0.41
N LYS A 66 -5.34 11.34 -0.95
CA LYS A 66 -6.37 10.31 -1.21
C LYS A 66 -6.95 9.70 0.07
N LEU A 67 -6.13 9.49 1.08
CA LEU A 67 -6.54 8.95 2.38
C LEU A 67 -7.04 10.04 3.34
N ARG A 68 -6.92 11.32 2.99
CA ARG A 68 -7.24 12.48 3.83
C ARG A 68 -6.51 12.46 5.18
N VAL A 69 -5.22 12.16 5.14
CA VAL A 69 -4.34 12.13 6.31
C VAL A 69 -3.17 13.08 6.08
N GLU A 70 -2.64 13.65 7.17
CA GLU A 70 -1.56 14.64 7.08
C GLU A 70 -0.19 14.06 7.44
N THR A 71 -0.15 12.88 8.06
CA THR A 71 1.07 12.29 8.57
C THR A 71 1.29 10.87 8.07
N ARG A 72 2.56 10.51 7.93
CA ARG A 72 3.02 9.16 7.62
C ARG A 72 2.45 8.14 8.61
N THR A 73 2.46 8.47 9.91
CA THR A 73 1.90 7.62 10.96
C THR A 73 0.39 7.46 10.79
N ALA A 74 -0.34 8.53 10.50
CA ALA A 74 -1.78 8.44 10.23
C ALA A 74 -2.08 7.58 9.00
N ALA A 75 -1.26 7.66 7.94
CA ALA A 75 -1.39 6.79 6.78
C ALA A 75 -1.16 5.30 7.14
N ALA A 76 -0.10 5.00 7.91
CA ALA A 76 0.17 3.65 8.41
C ALA A 76 -0.96 3.12 9.29
N VAL A 77 -1.44 3.92 10.25
CA VAL A 77 -2.58 3.57 11.12
C VAL A 77 -3.84 3.35 10.29
N ARG A 78 -4.07 4.14 9.24
CA ARG A 78 -5.22 3.95 8.37
C ARG A 78 -5.18 2.60 7.67
N LEU A 79 -4.02 2.21 7.13
CA LEU A 79 -3.81 0.87 6.58
C LEU A 79 -4.09 -0.22 7.63
N LEU A 80 -3.50 -0.07 8.82
CA LEU A 80 -3.67 -1.04 9.91
C LEU A 80 -5.12 -1.17 10.37
N SER A 81 -5.87 -0.08 10.42
CA SER A 81 -7.30 -0.09 10.77
C SER A 81 -8.16 -0.86 9.75
N LEU A 82 -7.70 -0.95 8.51
CA LEU A 82 -8.41 -1.64 7.43
C LEU A 82 -7.98 -3.11 7.31
N THR A 83 -6.80 -3.45 7.82
CA THR A 83 -6.30 -4.83 7.86
C THR A 83 -6.65 -5.53 9.16
N SER A 84 -6.86 -4.75 10.21
CA SER A 84 -7.41 -5.17 11.49
C SER A 84 -8.93 -5.23 11.40
N PHE A 85 -9.46 -6.20 10.66
CA PHE A 85 -10.81 -6.68 10.91
C PHE A 85 -10.74 -8.09 11.51
N PRO A 86 -10.66 -8.23 12.84
CA PRO A 86 -11.21 -9.39 13.53
C PRO A 86 -12.65 -9.06 13.97
N GLU A 87 -13.61 -9.71 13.30
CA GLU A 87 -15.04 -9.88 13.63
C GLU A 87 -15.89 -8.64 13.93
N ARG A 88 -16.79 -8.28 13.01
CA ARG A 88 -18.26 -8.41 13.17
C ARG A 88 -18.96 -8.30 11.81
#